data_AF-A0A4Y8C7N0-F1
#
_entry.id   AF-A0A4Y8C7N0-F1
#
_cell.length_a   1.000
_cell.length_b   1.000
_cell.length_c   1.000
_cell.angle_alpha   90.00
_cell.angle_beta   90.00
_cell.angle_gamma   90.00
#
_symmetry.space_group_name_H-M   'P 1'
#
loop_
_entity.id
_entity.type
_entity.pdbx_description
1 polymer ?
#
loop_
_entity_poly.entity_id
_entity_poly.type
_entity_poly.pdbx_seq_one_letter_code
_entity_poly.pdbx_strand_id
1 'polypeptide(L)'
;KTLKRMKKVIGLNTRYICDENTCVSDLGKHAANTLLQGLNIDKNSLDALIVVTQSPDFFMPSTACYLHQLLNLSSKTIAFDLGQACAGYLYGLFVAHSLIQSGLGKILLICG
;
A
#
# COMPACT_ATOMS: atom_id res chain seq x y z
N LYS A 1 19.20 -13.49 28.22
CA LYS A 1 18.03 -13.42 29.15
C LYS A 1 16.92 -12.49 28.62
N THR A 2 17.25 -11.28 28.15
CA THR A 2 16.30 -10.28 27.63
C THR A 2 15.49 -10.74 26.41
N LEU A 3 16.14 -11.35 25.42
CA LEU A 3 15.47 -11.78 24.18
C LEU A 3 14.40 -12.85 24.42
N LYS A 4 14.68 -13.84 25.28
CA LYS A 4 13.69 -14.86 25.72
C LYS A 4 12.48 -14.23 26.42
N ARG A 5 12.71 -13.21 27.25
CA ARG A 5 11.62 -12.47 27.93
C ARG A 5 10.76 -11.70 26.93
N MET A 6 11.37 -10.99 25.98
CA MET A 6 10.64 -10.25 24.93
C MET A 6 9.78 -11.17 24.07
N LYS A 7 10.32 -12.30 23.61
CA LYS A 7 9.54 -13.30 22.85
C LYS A 7 8.29 -13.77 23.62
N LYS A 8 8.44 -14.03 24.92
CA LYS A 8 7.32 -14.47 25.78
C LYS A 8 6.28 -13.37 26.03
N VAL A 9 6.70 -12.12 26.22
CA VAL A 9 5.79 -11.00 26.54
C VAL A 9 5.05 -10.51 25.29
N ILE A 10 5.73 -10.38 24.16
CA ILE A 10 5.13 -9.92 22.89
C ILE A 10 4.35 -11.05 22.21
N GLY A 11 4.70 -12.31 22.47
CA GLY A 11 4.08 -13.47 21.83
C GLY A 11 4.56 -13.74 20.40
N LEU A 12 5.75 -13.23 20.04
CA LEU A 12 6.30 -13.32 18.68
C LEU A 12 7.59 -14.15 18.65
N ASN A 13 7.56 -15.28 17.92
CA ASN A 13 8.72 -16.18 17.81
C ASN A 13 9.60 -15.88 16.59
N THR A 14 8.97 -15.54 15.46
CA THR A 14 9.57 -15.25 14.16
C THR A 14 8.87 -14.07 13.52
N ARG A 15 9.55 -13.38 12.60
CA ARG A 15 8.99 -12.32 11.75
C ARG A 15 9.64 -12.39 10.38
N TYR A 16 8.95 -11.85 9.38
CA TYR A 16 9.52 -11.61 8.07
C TYR A 16 10.34 -10.32 8.08
N ILE A 17 11.44 -10.34 7.34
CA ILE A 17 12.35 -9.21 7.15
C ILE A 17 12.64 -9.16 5.65
N CYS A 18 12.44 -8.00 5.04
CA CYS A 18 12.76 -7.77 3.64
C CYS A 18 14.28 -7.72 3.45
N ASP A 19 14.77 -8.06 2.27
CA ASP A 19 16.17 -7.81 1.92
C ASP A 19 16.44 -6.30 1.78
N GLU A 20 17.70 -5.94 1.64
CA GLU A 20 18.14 -4.52 1.59
C GLU A 20 17.63 -3.77 0.35
N ASN A 21 17.15 -4.48 -0.67
CA ASN A 21 16.72 -3.90 -1.94
C ASN A 21 15.20 -3.91 -2.12
N THR A 22 14.45 -4.40 -1.13
CA THR A 22 12.99 -4.51 -1.19
C THR A 22 12.35 -3.37 -0.41
N CYS A 23 11.62 -2.52 -1.11
CA CYS A 23 10.91 -1.38 -0.53
C CYS A 23 9.40 -1.62 -0.46
N VAL A 24 8.65 -0.66 0.08
CA VAL A 24 7.18 -0.75 0.19
C VAL A 24 6.54 -0.83 -1.19
N SER A 25 7.05 -0.11 -2.19
CA SER A 25 6.51 -0.20 -3.55
C SER A 25 6.68 -1.59 -4.18
N ASP A 26 7.75 -2.32 -3.89
CA ASP A 26 7.98 -3.67 -4.43
C ASP A 26 6.95 -4.66 -3.88
N LEU A 27 6.75 -4.63 -2.55
CA LEU A 27 5.72 -5.42 -1.89
C LEU A 27 4.33 -5.02 -2.39
N GLY A 28 4.08 -3.72 -2.52
CA GLY A 28 2.84 -3.16 -3.06
C GLY A 28 2.57 -3.60 -4.50
N LYS A 29 3.59 -3.63 -5.36
CA LYS A 29 3.50 -4.11 -6.74
C LYS A 29 3.13 -5.58 -6.79
N HIS A 30 3.76 -6.41 -5.96
CA HIS A 30 3.45 -7.84 -5.90
C HIS A 30 2.01 -8.08 -5.42
N ALA A 31 1.59 -7.39 -4.35
CA ALA A 31 0.23 -7.46 -3.83
C ALA A 31 -0.82 -6.97 -4.84
N ALA A 32 -0.57 -5.83 -5.49
CA ALA A 32 -1.47 -5.25 -6.48
C ALA A 32 -1.66 -6.17 -7.70
N ASN A 33 -0.57 -6.72 -8.25
CA ASN A 33 -0.68 -7.65 -9.38
C ASN A 33 -1.45 -8.92 -9.00
N THR A 34 -1.18 -9.48 -7.82
CA THR A 34 -1.90 -10.65 -7.30
C THR A 34 -3.40 -10.37 -7.18
N LEU A 35 -3.77 -9.22 -6.62
CA LEU A 35 -5.17 -8.81 -6.45
C LEU A 35 -5.86 -8.58 -7.80
N LEU A 36 -5.26 -7.78 -8.68
CA LEU A 36 -5.85 -7.41 -9.97
C LEU A 36 -6.04 -8.64 -10.87
N GLN A 37 -5.07 -9.56 -10.88
CA GLN A 37 -5.19 -10.83 -11.61
C GLN A 37 -6.24 -11.74 -10.96
N GLY A 38 -6.21 -11.90 -9.63
CA GLY A 38 -7.15 -12.75 -8.92
C GLY A 38 -8.61 -12.31 -9.03
N LEU A 39 -8.86 -11.02 -9.18
CA LEU A 39 -10.20 -10.45 -9.37
C LEU A 39 -10.55 -10.15 -10.84
N ASN A 40 -9.65 -10.44 -11.78
CA ASN A 40 -9.80 -10.12 -13.20
C ASN A 40 -10.19 -8.64 -13.45
N ILE A 41 -9.54 -7.72 -12.74
CA ILE A 41 -9.77 -6.27 -12.84
C ILE A 41 -8.79 -5.69 -13.86
N ASP A 42 -9.33 -4.98 -14.86
CA ASP A 42 -8.50 -4.15 -15.73
C ASP A 42 -7.92 -2.98 -14.93
N LYS A 43 -6.59 -2.93 -14.84
CA LYS A 43 -5.84 -1.86 -14.16
C LYS A 43 -6.10 -0.48 -14.74
N ASN A 44 -6.51 -0.38 -16.01
CA ASN A 44 -6.85 0.90 -16.64
C ASN A 44 -8.20 1.46 -16.19
N SER A 45 -9.01 0.65 -15.50
CA SER A 45 -10.28 1.08 -14.90
C SER A 45 -10.13 1.68 -13.50
N LEU A 46 -8.89 1.83 -13.00
CA LEU A 46 -8.61 2.44 -11.71
C LEU A 46 -8.55 3.96 -11.83
N ASP A 47 -9.32 4.65 -11.00
CA ASP A 47 -9.38 6.11 -10.93
C ASP A 47 -8.39 6.67 -9.91
N ALA A 48 -8.06 5.91 -8.86
CA ALA A 48 -7.04 6.30 -7.89
C ALA A 48 -6.22 5.12 -7.34
N LEU A 49 -4.99 5.43 -6.95
CA LEU A 49 -4.07 4.60 -6.18
C LEU A 49 -3.72 5.35 -4.88
N ILE A 50 -4.06 4.73 -3.75
CA ILE A 50 -3.76 5.26 -2.42
C ILE A 50 -2.78 4.30 -1.75
N VAL A 51 -1.62 4.82 -1.32
CA VAL A 51 -0.64 4.05 -0.55
C VAL A 51 -0.59 4.58 0.88
N VAL A 52 -1.04 3.77 1.83
CA VAL A 52 -0.91 4.06 3.26
C VAL A 52 0.42 3.51 3.71
N THR A 53 1.37 4.37 4.07
CA THR A 53 2.69 3.94 4.57
C THR A 53 3.36 4.93 5.51
N GLN A 54 4.14 4.41 6.45
CA GLN A 54 5.09 5.18 7.28
C GLN A 54 6.55 4.96 6.89
N SER A 55 6.81 4.04 5.97
CA SER A 55 8.13 3.75 5.42
C SER A 55 8.09 3.98 3.91
N PRO A 56 7.90 5.23 3.46
CA PRO A 56 7.87 5.52 2.04
C PRO A 56 9.25 5.23 1.43
N ASP A 57 9.25 4.86 0.15
CA ASP A 57 10.49 4.57 -0.59
C ASP A 57 11.43 5.79 -0.63
N PHE A 58 10.83 6.98 -0.75
CA PHE A 58 11.54 8.26 -0.80
C PHE A 58 10.78 9.31 0.01
N PHE A 59 11.46 10.40 0.39
CA PHE A 59 10.79 11.56 0.97
C PHE A 59 9.86 12.26 -0.04
N MET A 60 10.31 12.35 -1.28
CA MET A 60 9.55 12.82 -2.44
C MET A 60 10.24 12.26 -3.70
N PRO A 61 9.52 11.79 -4.73
CA PRO A 61 8.07 11.70 -4.88
C PRO A 61 7.40 10.70 -3.94
N SER A 62 6.07 10.67 -3.91
CA SER A 62 5.30 9.69 -3.14
C SER A 62 5.52 8.26 -3.64
N THR A 63 5.38 7.30 -2.73
CA THR A 63 5.47 5.85 -3.03
C THR A 63 4.37 5.46 -4.02
N ALA A 64 3.17 6.03 -3.89
CA ALA A 64 2.07 5.85 -4.83
C ALA A 64 2.42 6.28 -6.25
N CYS A 65 3.11 7.41 -6.44
CA CYS A 65 3.54 7.85 -7.78
C CYS A 65 4.56 6.90 -8.39
N TYR A 66 5.50 6.39 -7.59
CA TYR A 66 6.46 5.40 -8.07
C TYR A 66 5.76 4.08 -8.44
N LEU A 67 4.84 3.63 -7.59
CA LEU A 67 4.08 2.41 -7.80
C LEU A 67 3.10 2.49 -8.98
N HIS A 68 2.52 3.67 -9.24
CA HIS A 68 1.73 3.97 -10.43
C HIS A 68 2.52 3.65 -11.71
N GLN A 69 3.77 4.12 -11.78
CA GLN A 69 4.67 3.83 -12.88
C GLN A 69 5.03 2.33 -12.95
N LEU A 70 5.34 1.70 -11.81
CA LEU A 70 5.70 0.27 -11.76
C LEU A 70 4.58 -0.67 -12.22
N LEU A 71 3.33 -0.30 -11.95
CA LEU A 71 2.14 -1.02 -12.39
C LEU A 71 1.69 -0.62 -13.81
N ASN A 72 2.29 0.42 -14.37
CA ASN A 72 1.92 1.02 -15.66
C ASN A 72 0.41 1.30 -15.70
N LEU A 73 -0.06 2.07 -14.72
CA LEU A 73 -1.45 2.51 -14.61
C LEU A 73 -1.74 3.64 -15.62
N SER A 74 -3.03 3.91 -15.84
CA SER A 74 -3.47 4.99 -16.70
C SER A 74 -2.97 6.34 -16.19
N SER A 75 -2.62 7.27 -17.09
CA SER A 75 -2.27 8.65 -16.72
C SER A 75 -3.42 9.42 -16.07
N LYS A 76 -4.65 8.91 -16.16
CA LYS A 76 -5.83 9.43 -15.47
C LYS A 76 -5.92 9.00 -14.01
N THR A 77 -5.21 7.94 -13.61
CA THR A 77 -5.24 7.41 -12.25
C THR A 77 -4.48 8.35 -11.31
N ILE A 78 -5.18 8.93 -10.34
CA ILE A 78 -4.60 9.80 -9.33
C ILE A 78 -3.78 8.95 -8.35
N ALA A 79 -2.59 9.39 -7.94
CA ALA A 79 -1.73 8.62 -7.02
C ALA A 79 -1.23 9.50 -5.86
N PHE A 80 -1.46 9.08 -4.62
CA PHE A 80 -0.96 9.79 -3.44
C PHE A 80 -0.76 8.87 -2.22
N ASP A 81 0.11 9.32 -1.31
CA ASP A 81 0.39 8.61 -0.06
C ASP A 81 -0.48 9.16 1.08
N LEU A 82 -0.83 8.29 2.02
CA LEU A 82 -1.49 8.64 3.27
C LEU A 82 -0.61 8.21 4.45
N GLY A 83 0.08 9.18 5.04
CA GLY A 83 0.95 8.95 6.19
C GLY A 83 0.13 8.76 7.47
N GLN A 84 -0.12 7.52 7.88
CA GLN A 84 -0.81 7.16 9.12
C GLN A 84 -0.23 5.87 9.70
N ALA A 85 -0.31 5.70 11.02
CA ALA A 85 0.29 4.57 11.72
C ALA A 85 -0.56 3.30 11.69
N CYS A 86 -0.66 2.57 12.81
CA CYS A 86 -1.37 1.29 12.86
C CYS A 86 -2.88 1.38 12.51
N ALA A 87 -3.47 2.58 12.54
CA ALA A 87 -4.85 2.82 12.10
C ALA A 87 -4.96 3.15 10.61
N GLY A 88 -3.84 3.22 9.88
CA GLY A 88 -3.79 3.77 8.53
C GLY A 88 -4.71 3.10 7.53
N TYR A 89 -4.91 1.78 7.63
CA TYR A 89 -5.85 1.06 6.75
C TYR A 89 -7.29 1.59 6.88
N LEU A 90 -7.75 1.86 8.10
CA LEU A 90 -9.09 2.41 8.35
C LEU A 90 -9.24 3.82 7.76
N TYR A 91 -8.20 4.64 7.88
CA TYR A 91 -8.19 5.99 7.30
C TYR A 91 -8.15 5.93 5.78
N GLY A 92 -7.35 5.01 5.21
CA GLY A 92 -7.33 4.74 3.77
C GLY A 92 -8.70 4.33 3.24
N LEU A 93 -9.41 3.45 3.94
CA LEU A 93 -10.78 3.06 3.60
C LEU A 93 -11.76 4.24 3.68
N PHE A 94 -11.68 5.06 4.73
CA PHE A 94 -12.54 6.24 4.88
C PHE A 94 -12.33 7.24 3.73
N VAL A 95 -11.07 7.51 3.36
CA VAL A 95 -10.73 8.39 2.24
C VAL A 95 -11.19 7.79 0.91
N ALA A 96 -10.91 6.50 0.66
CA ALA A 96 -11.34 5.82 -0.55
C ALA A 96 -12.88 5.84 -0.70
N HIS A 97 -13.61 5.57 0.38
CA HIS A 97 -15.07 5.65 0.41
C HIS A 97 -15.57 7.06 0.07
N SER A 98 -14.97 8.10 0.66
CA SER A 98 -15.35 9.48 0.40
C SER A 98 -15.12 9.88 -1.07
N LEU A 99 -14.01 9.42 -1.66
CA LEU A 99 -13.70 9.65 -3.07
C LEU A 99 -14.67 8.93 -4.00
N ILE A 100 -15.01 7.67 -3.70
CA ILE A 100 -16.03 6.92 -4.44
C ILE A 100 -17.38 7.64 -4.38
N GLN A 101 -17.77 8.12 -3.20
CA GLN A 101 -19.01 8.87 -3.02
C GLN A 101 -19.02 10.19 -3.80
N SER A 102 -17.85 10.83 -4.00
CA SER A 102 -17.71 12.03 -4.83
C SER A 102 -17.72 11.77 -6.34
N GLY A 103 -17.77 10.51 -6.77
CA GLY A 103 -17.91 10.13 -8.18
C GLY A 103 -16.71 9.43 -8.81
N LEU A 104 -15.65 9.11 -8.04
CA LEU A 104 -14.63 8.18 -8.52
C LEU A 104 -15.21 6.75 -8.56
N GLY A 105 -14.79 5.94 -9.52
CA GLY A 105 -15.26 4.57 -9.69
C GLY A 105 -14.48 3.57 -8.83
N LYS A 106 -13.26 3.22 -9.26
CA LYS A 106 -12.45 2.19 -8.61
C LYS A 106 -11.15 2.74 -8.04
N ILE A 107 -10.85 2.37 -6.80
CA ILE A 107 -9.66 2.81 -6.09
C ILE A 107 -8.85 1.58 -5.66
N LEU A 108 -7.57 1.58 -5.99
CA LEU A 108 -6.60 0.61 -5.47
C LEU A 108 -6.00 1.17 -4.17
N LEU A 109 -6.32 0.54 -3.06
CA LEU A 109 -5.77 0.88 -1.74
C LEU A 109 -4.71 -0.15 -1.33
N ILE A 110 -3.51 0.33 -1.07
CA ILE A 110 -2.38 -0.48 -0.60
C ILE A 110 -1.95 0.05 0.78
N CYS A 111 -1.70 -0.86 1.73
CA CYS A 111 -1.26 -0.51 3.07
C CYS A 111 0.02 -1.29 3.39
N GLY A 112 1.06 -0.57 3.82
CA GLY A 112 2.41 -1.10 4.10
C GLY A 112 3.09 -0.39 5.25
#